data_AF-O05141-F1
#
_entry.id   AF-O05141-F1
#
_cell.length_a   1.000
_cell.length_b   1.000
_cell.length_c   1.000
_cell.angle_alpha   90.00
_cell.angle_beta   90.00
_cell.angle_gamma   90.00
#
_symmetry.space_group_name_H-M   'P 1'
#
loop_
_entity.id
_entity.type
_entity.pdbx_description
1 polymer ?
#
loop_
_entity_poly.entity_id
_entity_poly.type
_entity_poly.pdbx_seq_one_letter_code
_entity_poly.pdbx_strand_id
1 'polypeptide(L)'
;MSQEYTEDKNIRFTKISNRRRIWEALLILIGIGAIFLMISLLSFHPADPSWSQTTWNEPIQNLGGNIGAWLADILFSAFGLLAYAIPIVVVFGCWNALRHQKNREYTDFFSLALRTIGALALVLTSCALADLNFDDIYNFSSGGVIGSLFSKALLPWFNMLGATLALLSVWAIGFTLFTGWSWLTITEKIGAVILGAVAFITNRGQKDIDYDDYEEPADPAQADPEALVDNNTQPEHQLSAQIEPDSDDILFSAPSALELARQQEMAI
;
A
#
# COMPACT_ATOMS: atom_id res chain seq x y z
N MET A 1 40.38 32.94 8.84
CA MET A 1 40.72 31.49 8.96
C MET A 1 39.42 30.72 9.07
N SER A 2 38.95 30.13 7.98
CA SER A 2 37.76 29.29 7.91
C SER A 2 38.12 27.86 8.32
N GLN A 3 37.54 27.36 9.41
CA GLN A 3 37.68 25.96 9.76
C GLN A 3 36.74 25.12 8.91
N GLU A 4 37.31 24.32 8.03
CA GLU A 4 36.61 23.32 7.22
C GLU A 4 36.21 22.16 8.14
N TYR A 5 34.92 22.06 8.44
CA TYR A 5 34.36 20.99 9.27
C TYR A 5 34.25 19.73 8.39
N THR A 6 35.32 18.94 8.32
CA THR A 6 35.29 17.63 7.66
C THR A 6 34.53 16.65 8.54
N GLU A 7 33.22 16.56 8.31
CA GLU A 7 32.37 15.57 8.96
C GLU A 7 32.74 14.18 8.42
N ASP A 8 33.67 13.50 9.11
CA ASP A 8 34.07 12.12 8.80
C ASP A 8 32.89 11.17 9.04
N LYS A 9 32.04 11.04 8.02
CA LYS A 9 30.92 10.11 7.96
C LYS A 9 31.44 8.69 7.87
N ASN A 10 31.83 8.12 9.01
CA ASN A 10 32.21 6.72 9.15
C ASN A 10 30.99 5.82 8.86
N ILE A 11 30.87 5.36 7.61
CA ILE A 11 29.87 4.39 7.20
C ILE A 11 30.22 3.04 7.85
N ARG A 12 29.70 2.78 9.04
CA ARG A 12 29.81 1.47 9.69
C ARG A 12 29.05 0.43 8.86
N PHE A 13 29.75 -0.35 8.05
CA PHE A 13 29.21 -1.52 7.37
C PHE A 13 28.83 -2.58 8.41
N THR A 14 27.56 -2.60 8.81
CA THR A 14 27.03 -3.63 9.71
C THR A 14 26.99 -4.96 8.97
N LYS A 15 27.66 -5.98 9.52
CA LYS A 15 27.71 -7.33 8.93
C LYS A 15 26.32 -7.96 8.97
N ILE A 16 25.71 -8.16 7.80
CA ILE A 16 24.39 -8.82 7.65
C ILE A 16 24.46 -10.25 8.22
N SER A 17 23.48 -10.64 9.04
CA SER A 17 23.40 -11.98 9.63
C SER A 17 23.21 -13.08 8.57
N ASN A 18 23.80 -14.26 8.76
CA ASN A 18 23.74 -15.35 7.78
C ASN A 18 22.29 -15.75 7.43
N ARG A 19 21.39 -15.76 8.43
CA ARG A 19 19.95 -16.02 8.22
C ARG A 19 19.34 -15.02 7.24
N ARG A 20 19.66 -13.73 7.40
CA ARG A 20 19.14 -12.67 6.55
C ARG A 20 19.67 -12.77 5.12
N ARG A 21 20.95 -13.14 4.95
CA ARG A 21 21.53 -13.38 3.61
C ARG A 21 20.82 -14.50 2.86
N ILE A 22 20.53 -15.61 3.55
CA ILE A 22 19.81 -16.74 2.95
C ILE A 22 18.38 -16.33 2.56
N TRP A 23 17.67 -15.59 3.42
CA TRP A 23 16.33 -15.09 3.12
C TRP A 23 16.32 -14.11 1.94
N GLU A 24 17.24 -13.14 1.91
CA GLU A 24 17.35 -12.19 0.79
C GLU A 24 17.70 -12.92 -0.52
N ALA A 25 18.64 -13.88 -0.49
CA ALA A 25 18.97 -14.70 -1.65
C ALA A 25 17.78 -15.52 -2.15
N LEU A 26 17.00 -16.10 -1.24
CA LEU A 26 15.78 -16.84 -1.58
C LEU A 26 14.73 -15.92 -2.24
N LEU A 27 14.52 -14.72 -1.71
CA LEU A 27 13.58 -13.75 -2.29
C LEU A 27 14.02 -13.28 -3.68
N ILE A 28 15.32 -13.08 -3.89
CA ILE A 28 15.88 -12.76 -5.22
C ILE A 28 15.65 -13.91 -6.19
N LEU A 29 15.91 -15.16 -5.76
CA LEU A 29 15.68 -16.35 -6.58
C LEU A 29 14.21 -16.46 -7.00
N ILE A 30 13.28 -16.28 -6.06
CA ILE A 30 11.84 -16.28 -6.34
C ILE A 30 11.45 -15.15 -7.30
N GLY A 31 12.00 -13.95 -7.11
CA GLY A 31 11.77 -12.81 -8.00
C GLY A 31 12.25 -13.05 -9.43
N ILE A 32 13.44 -13.62 -9.60
CA ILE A 32 13.96 -14.02 -10.91
C ILE A 32 13.07 -15.11 -11.53
N GLY A 33 12.65 -16.09 -10.74
CA GLY A 33 11.72 -17.13 -11.16
C GLY A 33 10.38 -16.57 -11.64
N ALA A 34 9.85 -15.53 -10.99
CA ALA A 34 8.62 -14.86 -11.40
C ALA A 34 8.78 -14.11 -12.73
N ILE A 35 9.93 -13.47 -12.96
CA ILE A 35 10.24 -12.83 -14.25
C ILE A 35 10.34 -13.89 -15.35
N PHE A 36 11.05 -14.99 -15.10
CA PHE A 36 11.14 -16.12 -16.03
C PHE A 36 9.73 -16.69 -16.36
N LEU A 37 8.89 -16.83 -15.34
CA LEU A 37 7.52 -17.31 -15.49
C LEU A 37 6.67 -16.32 -16.32
N MET A 38 6.81 -15.01 -16.09
CA MET A 38 6.14 -13.99 -16.90
C MET A 38 6.56 -14.05 -18.37
N ILE A 39 7.87 -14.17 -18.65
CA ILE A 39 8.39 -14.34 -20.01
C ILE A 39 7.81 -15.61 -20.65
N SER A 40 7.75 -16.70 -19.88
CA SER A 40 7.21 -17.98 -20.36
C SER A 40 5.71 -17.89 -20.69
N LEU A 41 4.91 -17.16 -19.90
CA LEU A 41 3.49 -16.93 -20.17
C LEU A 41 3.26 -16.03 -21.39
N LEU A 42 4.01 -14.93 -21.51
CA LEU A 42 3.87 -13.98 -22.61
C LEU A 42 4.35 -14.55 -23.95
N SER A 43 5.33 -15.46 -23.93
CA SER A 43 5.84 -16.15 -25.12
C SER A 43 5.23 -17.55 -25.33
N PHE A 44 4.10 -17.84 -24.69
CA PHE A 44 3.43 -19.12 -24.84
C PHE A 44 2.93 -19.35 -26.26
N HIS A 45 3.24 -20.52 -26.82
CA HIS A 45 2.72 -20.94 -28.11
C HIS A 45 1.96 -22.28 -27.98
N PRO A 46 0.72 -22.41 -28.48
CA PRO A 46 -0.06 -23.65 -28.46
C PRO A 46 0.45 -24.73 -29.45
N ALA A 47 1.70 -24.62 -29.89
CA ALA A 47 2.35 -25.63 -30.72
C ALA A 47 3.66 -26.06 -30.07
N ASP A 48 4.00 -25.55 -28.89
CA ASP A 48 5.14 -26.03 -28.13
C ASP A 48 4.79 -27.34 -27.41
N PRO A 49 5.74 -28.29 -27.30
CA PRO A 49 5.53 -29.52 -26.56
C PRO A 49 5.27 -29.22 -25.07
N SER A 50 4.10 -29.62 -24.58
CA SER A 50 3.66 -29.31 -23.22
C SER A 50 2.88 -30.47 -22.58
N TRP A 51 2.39 -30.28 -21.35
CA TRP A 51 1.61 -31.30 -20.64
C TRP A 51 0.33 -31.67 -21.39
N SER A 52 -0.40 -30.66 -21.86
CA SER A 52 -1.69 -30.84 -22.53
C SER A 52 -1.59 -30.82 -24.06
N GLN A 53 -0.41 -30.56 -24.63
CA GLN A 53 -0.22 -30.42 -26.07
C GLN A 53 0.88 -31.35 -26.58
N THR A 54 0.56 -32.11 -27.63
CA THR A 54 1.49 -33.07 -28.23
C THR A 54 2.01 -32.49 -29.54
N THR A 55 3.27 -32.06 -29.55
CA THR A 55 3.91 -31.53 -30.77
C THR A 55 4.84 -32.57 -31.40
N TRP A 56 4.88 -32.55 -32.73
CA TRP A 56 5.74 -33.40 -33.54
C TRP A 56 6.76 -32.51 -34.28
N ASN A 57 8.03 -32.54 -33.83
CA ASN A 57 9.24 -32.07 -34.53
C ASN A 57 9.45 -30.58 -34.83
N GLU A 58 8.65 -29.63 -34.35
CA GLU A 58 8.95 -28.18 -34.48
C GLU A 58 9.89 -27.67 -33.35
N PRO A 59 10.78 -26.70 -33.64
CA PRO A 59 11.57 -26.02 -32.62
C PRO A 59 10.67 -25.22 -31.66
N ILE A 60 11.01 -25.26 -30.37
CA ILE A 60 10.26 -24.58 -29.29
C ILE A 60 10.31 -23.07 -29.49
N GLN A 61 9.15 -22.41 -29.50
CA GLN A 61 9.02 -20.97 -29.66
C GLN A 61 9.02 -20.21 -28.34
N ASN A 62 8.62 -20.85 -27.23
CA ASN A 62 8.67 -20.25 -25.90
C ASN A 62 10.08 -19.78 -25.56
N LEU A 63 10.22 -18.51 -25.15
CA LEU A 63 11.51 -17.92 -24.77
C LEU A 63 12.09 -18.55 -23.49
N GLY A 64 11.24 -19.14 -22.66
CA GLY A 64 11.63 -19.96 -21.49
C GLY A 64 12.02 -21.40 -21.85
N GLY A 65 12.04 -21.75 -23.13
CA GLY A 65 12.33 -23.09 -23.63
C GLY A 65 11.28 -24.12 -23.18
N ASN A 66 11.68 -25.40 -23.14
CA ASN A 66 10.77 -26.51 -22.81
C ASN A 66 10.14 -26.36 -21.41
N ILE A 67 10.94 -25.92 -20.44
CA ILE A 67 10.47 -25.72 -19.06
C ILE A 67 9.45 -24.58 -19.00
N GLY A 68 9.71 -23.49 -19.72
CA GLY A 68 8.78 -22.36 -19.82
C GLY A 68 7.45 -22.75 -20.45
N ALA A 69 7.50 -23.49 -21.57
CA ALA A 69 6.31 -23.99 -22.26
C ALA A 69 5.45 -24.88 -21.34
N TRP A 70 6.06 -25.81 -20.61
CA TRP A 70 5.37 -26.67 -19.64
C TRP A 70 4.74 -25.89 -18.49
N LEU A 71 5.48 -24.94 -17.90
CA LEU A 71 4.96 -24.14 -16.80
C LEU A 71 3.79 -23.28 -17.26
N ALA A 72 3.93 -22.60 -18.40
CA ALA A 72 2.86 -21.77 -18.95
C ALA A 72 1.61 -22.60 -19.26
N ASP A 73 1.77 -23.78 -19.87
CA ASP A 73 0.67 -24.69 -20.20
C ASP A 73 -0.12 -25.14 -18.97
N ILE A 74 0.57 -25.55 -17.90
CA ILE A 74 -0.05 -25.97 -16.64
C ILE A 74 -0.78 -24.79 -15.99
N LEU A 75 -0.18 -23.60 -15.99
CA LEU A 75 -0.78 -22.41 -15.39
C LEU A 75 -2.03 -21.95 -16.16
N PHE A 76 -1.98 -21.90 -17.49
CA PHE A 76 -3.14 -21.59 -18.32
C PHE A 76 -4.23 -22.65 -18.19
N SER A 77 -3.86 -23.94 -18.14
CA SER A 77 -4.82 -25.02 -17.90
C SER A 77 -5.54 -24.86 -16.57
N ALA A 78 -4.82 -24.52 -15.50
CA ALA A 78 -5.38 -24.44 -14.15
C ALA A 78 -6.21 -23.16 -13.93
N PHE A 79 -5.66 -22.00 -14.31
CA PHE A 79 -6.16 -20.67 -13.94
C PHE A 79 -6.64 -19.82 -15.12
N GLY A 80 -6.39 -20.24 -16.37
CA GLY A 80 -6.72 -19.45 -17.56
C GLY A 80 -6.02 -18.09 -17.55
N LEU A 81 -6.78 -17.02 -17.78
CA LEU A 81 -6.28 -15.64 -17.82
C LEU A 81 -5.60 -15.21 -16.51
N LEU A 82 -6.03 -15.76 -15.38
CA LEU A 82 -5.46 -15.44 -14.06
C LEU A 82 -4.00 -15.93 -13.92
N ALA A 83 -3.51 -16.79 -14.82
CA ALA A 83 -2.10 -17.18 -14.88
C ALA A 83 -1.16 -15.96 -14.96
N TYR A 84 -1.54 -14.91 -15.71
CA TYR A 84 -0.73 -13.69 -15.83
C TYR A 84 -0.62 -12.89 -14.53
N ALA A 85 -1.60 -13.01 -13.63
CA ALA A 85 -1.57 -12.32 -12.34
C ALA A 85 -0.56 -12.96 -11.36
N ILE A 86 -0.30 -14.27 -11.49
CA ILE A 86 0.57 -15.02 -10.58
C ILE A 86 1.98 -14.39 -10.46
N PRO A 87 2.75 -14.21 -11.56
CA PRO A 87 4.09 -13.63 -11.43
C PRO A 87 4.07 -12.20 -10.89
N ILE A 88 3.04 -11.40 -11.19
CA ILE A 88 2.89 -10.04 -10.65
C ILE A 88 2.72 -10.07 -9.12
N VAL A 89 1.84 -10.94 -8.62
CA VAL A 89 1.60 -11.13 -7.18
C VAL A 89 2.87 -11.64 -6.49
N VAL A 90 3.63 -12.54 -7.12
CA VAL A 90 4.89 -13.05 -6.56
C VAL A 90 5.93 -11.94 -6.44
N VAL A 91 6.11 -11.11 -7.48
CA VAL A 91 7.04 -9.97 -7.45
C VAL A 91 6.62 -8.96 -6.37
N PHE A 92 5.34 -8.62 -6.31
CA PHE A 92 4.82 -7.72 -5.27
C PHE A 92 5.02 -8.30 -3.87
N GLY A 93 4.79 -9.60 -3.68
CA GLY A 93 5.02 -10.32 -2.43
C GLY A 93 6.49 -10.29 -2.02
N CYS A 94 7.42 -10.51 -2.95
CA CYS A 94 8.86 -10.42 -2.70
C CYS A 94 9.26 -9.00 -2.29
N TRP A 95 8.79 -7.99 -3.02
CA TRP A 95 9.03 -6.58 -2.69
C TRP A 95 8.52 -6.22 -1.28
N ASN A 96 7.30 -6.64 -0.96
CA ASN A 96 6.67 -6.38 0.32
C ASN A 96 7.41 -7.10 1.47
N ALA A 97 7.80 -8.35 1.24
CA ALA A 97 8.59 -9.15 2.18
C ALA A 97 9.96 -8.50 2.46
N LEU A 98 10.61 -7.94 1.44
CA LEU A 98 11.89 -7.22 1.60
C LEU A 98 11.73 -5.94 2.41
N ARG A 99 10.63 -5.18 2.23
CA ARG A 99 10.36 -3.95 3.00
C ARG A 99 10.03 -4.19 4.47
N HIS A 100 9.22 -5.21 4.77
CA HIS A 100 8.68 -5.41 6.13
C HIS A 100 9.53 -6.31 7.03
N GLN A 101 10.78 -6.64 6.65
CA GLN A 101 11.65 -7.52 7.43
C GLN A 101 11.97 -7.00 8.85
N LYS A 102 11.87 -5.69 9.10
CA LYS A 102 12.25 -5.07 10.38
C LYS A 102 11.19 -5.19 11.49
N ASN A 103 9.91 -5.32 11.14
CA ASN A 103 8.78 -5.32 12.10
C ASN A 103 8.17 -6.71 12.29
N ARG A 104 9.01 -7.74 12.40
CA ARG A 104 8.55 -9.13 12.56
C ARG A 104 8.18 -9.42 14.02
N GLU A 105 7.26 -8.62 14.56
CA GLU A 105 6.56 -8.93 15.80
C GLU A 105 5.48 -9.98 15.56
N TYR A 106 4.99 -10.53 16.68
CA TYR A 106 4.12 -11.69 16.79
C TYR A 106 3.05 -11.74 15.69
N THR A 107 3.12 -12.74 14.80
CA THR A 107 2.10 -12.93 13.78
C THR A 107 0.91 -13.62 14.43
N ASP A 108 -0.22 -12.93 14.51
CA ASP A 108 -1.46 -13.55 14.93
C ASP A 108 -1.88 -14.61 13.90
N PHE A 109 -1.89 -15.88 14.33
CA PHE A 109 -2.28 -17.01 13.50
C PHE A 109 -3.73 -16.90 13.02
N PHE A 110 -4.61 -16.26 13.80
CA PHE A 110 -5.99 -16.05 13.41
C PHE A 110 -6.10 -15.07 12.23
N SER A 111 -5.43 -13.91 12.33
CA SER A 111 -5.32 -12.96 11.23
C SER A 111 -4.70 -13.59 9.97
N LEU A 112 -3.66 -14.40 10.13
CA LEU A 112 -3.05 -15.12 9.01
C LEU A 112 -4.04 -16.09 8.36
N ALA A 113 -4.78 -16.87 9.15
CA ALA A 113 -5.80 -17.79 8.65
C ALA A 113 -6.89 -17.05 7.85
N LEU A 114 -7.43 -15.96 8.38
CA LEU A 114 -8.42 -15.13 7.69
C LEU A 114 -7.89 -14.59 6.35
N ARG A 115 -6.64 -14.11 6.33
CA ARG A 115 -6.00 -13.64 5.10
C ARG A 115 -5.83 -14.76 4.09
N THR A 116 -5.44 -15.96 4.52
CA THR A 116 -5.31 -17.11 3.61
C THR A 116 -6.64 -17.54 3.03
N ILE A 117 -7.72 -17.56 3.84
CA ILE A 117 -9.07 -17.87 3.37
C ILE A 117 -9.54 -16.81 2.38
N GLY A 118 -9.32 -15.52 2.69
CA GLY A 118 -9.62 -14.42 1.80
C GLY A 118 -8.87 -14.50 0.47
N ALA A 119 -7.57 -14.81 0.50
CA ALA A 119 -6.76 -14.99 -0.71
C ALA A 119 -7.27 -16.15 -1.58
N LEU A 120 -7.60 -17.30 -0.96
CA LEU A 120 -8.17 -18.44 -1.68
C LEU A 120 -9.52 -18.09 -2.30
N ALA A 121 -10.40 -17.43 -1.54
CA ALA A 121 -11.69 -16.97 -2.04
C ALA A 121 -11.52 -16.03 -3.23
N LEU A 122 -10.59 -15.07 -3.17
CA LEU A 122 -10.27 -14.17 -4.27
C LEU A 122 -9.79 -14.90 -5.52
N VAL A 123 -8.86 -15.86 -5.37
CA VAL A 123 -8.34 -16.61 -6.52
C VAL A 123 -9.45 -17.42 -7.18
N LEU A 124 -10.22 -18.19 -6.39
CA LEU A 124 -11.30 -19.04 -6.91
C LEU A 124 -12.41 -18.22 -7.58
N THR A 125 -12.88 -17.16 -6.93
CA THR A 125 -13.92 -16.29 -7.49
C THR A 125 -13.43 -15.53 -8.71
N SER A 126 -12.16 -15.09 -8.75
CA SER A 126 -11.60 -14.44 -9.94
C SER A 126 -11.51 -15.40 -11.12
N CYS A 127 -11.12 -16.66 -10.90
CA CYS A 127 -11.11 -17.68 -11.96
C CYS A 127 -12.54 -17.95 -12.46
N ALA A 128 -13.51 -18.12 -11.57
CA ALA A 128 -14.90 -18.35 -11.95
C ALA A 128 -15.54 -17.15 -12.65
N LEU A 129 -15.23 -15.93 -12.22
CA LEU A 129 -15.66 -14.70 -12.88
C LEU A 129 -15.03 -14.57 -14.27
N ALA A 130 -13.75 -14.94 -14.41
CA ALA A 130 -13.08 -14.94 -15.70
C ALA A 130 -13.77 -15.90 -16.68
N ASP A 131 -14.09 -17.12 -16.25
CA ASP A 131 -14.80 -18.11 -17.05
C ASP A 131 -16.20 -17.66 -17.49
N LEU A 132 -16.94 -16.97 -16.61
CA LEU A 132 -18.30 -16.51 -16.92
C LEU A 132 -18.36 -15.27 -17.82
N ASN A 133 -17.32 -14.43 -17.84
CA ASN A 133 -17.40 -13.09 -18.43
C ASN A 133 -16.39 -12.84 -19.57
N PHE A 134 -15.41 -13.71 -19.79
CA PHE A 134 -14.40 -13.55 -20.84
C PHE A 134 -14.39 -14.75 -21.79
N ASP A 135 -14.12 -14.47 -23.06
CA ASP A 135 -13.97 -15.48 -24.10
C ASP A 135 -12.68 -16.30 -23.91
N ASP A 136 -12.77 -17.60 -24.17
CA ASP A 136 -11.68 -18.57 -24.01
C ASP A 136 -10.40 -18.16 -24.76
N ILE A 137 -9.25 -18.49 -24.16
CA ILE A 137 -7.93 -18.08 -24.65
C ILE A 137 -7.19 -19.28 -25.20
N TYR A 138 -6.85 -19.23 -26.49
CA TYR A 138 -6.27 -20.34 -27.24
C TYR A 138 -7.18 -21.59 -27.20
N ASN A 139 -6.79 -22.61 -26.43
CA ASN A 139 -7.52 -23.86 -26.20
C ASN A 139 -7.95 -24.02 -24.73
N PHE A 140 -7.75 -22.99 -23.90
CA PHE A 140 -8.05 -23.03 -22.47
C PHE A 140 -9.23 -22.13 -22.16
N SER A 141 -10.07 -22.57 -21.22
CA SER A 141 -11.13 -21.68 -20.74
C SER A 141 -10.53 -20.48 -20.02
N SER A 142 -11.21 -19.32 -20.09
CA SER A 142 -10.74 -18.08 -19.47
C SER A 142 -10.44 -18.18 -17.98
N GLY A 143 -11.16 -19.04 -17.26
CA GLY A 143 -10.93 -19.33 -15.85
C GLY A 143 -10.13 -20.61 -15.58
N GLY A 144 -9.69 -21.29 -16.64
CA GLY A 144 -9.10 -22.62 -16.58
C GLY A 144 -10.06 -23.69 -16.04
N VAL A 145 -9.51 -24.85 -15.72
CA VAL A 145 -10.29 -25.97 -15.14
C VAL A 145 -10.95 -25.57 -13.81
N ILE A 146 -10.29 -24.73 -13.01
CA ILE A 146 -10.83 -24.30 -11.71
C ILE A 146 -12.06 -23.40 -11.93
N GLY A 147 -11.94 -22.37 -12.77
CA GLY A 147 -13.05 -21.44 -13.05
C GLY A 147 -14.24 -22.14 -13.70
N SER A 148 -13.97 -22.98 -14.70
CA SER A 148 -15.01 -23.72 -15.42
C SER A 148 -15.75 -24.74 -14.55
N LEU A 149 -15.09 -25.34 -13.54
CA LEU A 149 -15.77 -26.20 -12.58
C LEU A 149 -16.74 -25.41 -11.70
N PHE A 150 -16.31 -24.25 -11.21
CA PHE A 150 -17.16 -23.39 -10.36
C PHE A 150 -18.32 -22.78 -11.15
N SER A 151 -18.07 -22.25 -12.34
CA SER A 151 -19.11 -21.65 -13.19
C SER A 151 -20.20 -22.67 -13.54
N LYS A 152 -19.82 -23.87 -13.99
CA LYS A 152 -20.75 -24.96 -14.30
C LYS A 152 -21.50 -25.47 -13.08
N ALA A 153 -20.92 -25.37 -11.88
CA ALA A 153 -21.61 -25.69 -10.64
C ALA A 153 -22.61 -24.60 -10.22
N LEU A 154 -22.36 -23.32 -10.54
CA LEU A 154 -23.23 -22.20 -10.16
C LEU A 154 -24.40 -21.98 -11.13
N LEU A 155 -24.17 -22.13 -12.44
CA LEU A 155 -25.17 -21.84 -13.48
C LEU A 155 -26.50 -22.62 -13.37
N PRO A 156 -26.54 -23.87 -12.87
CA PRO A 156 -27.81 -24.57 -12.65
C PRO A 156 -28.65 -23.98 -11.52
N TRP A 157 -28.00 -23.34 -10.54
CA TRP A 157 -28.66 -22.76 -9.36
C TRP A 157 -29.00 -21.29 -9.57
N PHE A 158 -28.15 -20.58 -10.30
CA PHE A 158 -28.26 -19.16 -10.60
C PHE A 158 -28.18 -18.93 -12.10
N ASN A 159 -29.03 -18.06 -12.64
CA ASN A 159 -28.81 -17.55 -13.99
C ASN A 159 -27.48 -16.77 -14.07
N MET A 160 -26.95 -16.53 -15.27
CA MET A 160 -25.64 -15.89 -15.49
C MET A 160 -25.44 -14.61 -14.65
N LEU A 161 -26.43 -13.71 -14.65
CA LEU A 161 -26.40 -12.47 -13.88
C LEU A 161 -26.32 -12.72 -12.36
N GLY A 162 -27.08 -13.71 -11.86
CA GLY A 162 -27.07 -14.09 -10.45
C GLY A 162 -25.76 -14.75 -10.03
N ALA A 163 -25.18 -15.59 -10.88
CA ALA A 163 -23.89 -16.23 -10.64
C ALA A 163 -22.77 -15.18 -10.54
N THR A 164 -22.72 -14.21 -11.45
CA THR A 164 -21.75 -13.10 -11.41
C THR A 164 -21.90 -12.26 -10.14
N LEU A 165 -23.12 -11.90 -9.75
CA LEU A 165 -23.36 -11.14 -8.51
C LEU A 165 -22.96 -11.93 -7.25
N ALA A 166 -23.27 -13.22 -7.20
CA ALA A 166 -22.87 -14.09 -6.10
C ALA A 166 -21.34 -14.18 -6.00
N LEU A 167 -20.65 -14.39 -7.12
CA LEU A 167 -19.19 -14.43 -7.16
C LEU A 167 -18.56 -13.09 -6.78
N LEU A 168 -19.10 -11.95 -7.25
CA LEU A 168 -18.63 -10.62 -6.87
C LEU A 168 -18.82 -10.36 -5.36
N SER A 169 -19.91 -10.87 -4.78
CA SER A 169 -20.16 -10.75 -3.34
C SER A 169 -19.11 -11.52 -2.53
N VAL A 170 -18.83 -12.77 -2.92
CA VAL A 170 -17.78 -13.59 -2.28
C VAL A 170 -16.39 -12.99 -2.52
N TRP A 171 -16.15 -12.44 -3.71
CA TRP A 171 -14.91 -11.75 -4.06
C TRP A 171 -14.70 -10.52 -3.17
N ALA A 172 -15.72 -9.69 -2.96
CA ALA A 172 -15.66 -8.51 -2.10
C ALA A 172 -15.40 -8.87 -0.63
N ILE A 173 -16.03 -9.95 -0.14
CA ILE A 173 -15.76 -10.49 1.20
C ILE A 173 -14.31 -11.00 1.28
N GLY A 174 -13.86 -11.77 0.29
CA GLY A 174 -12.48 -12.27 0.20
C GLY A 174 -11.46 -11.13 0.18
N PHE A 175 -11.74 -10.06 -0.54
CA PHE A 175 -10.91 -8.85 -0.58
C PHE A 175 -10.78 -8.19 0.79
N THR A 176 -11.91 -8.06 1.50
CA THR A 176 -11.95 -7.49 2.86
C THR A 176 -11.15 -8.36 3.83
N LEU A 177 -11.28 -9.69 3.77
CA LEU A 177 -10.53 -10.62 4.61
C LEU A 177 -9.03 -10.63 4.31
N PHE A 178 -8.66 -10.51 3.04
CA PHE A 178 -7.26 -10.51 2.60
C PHE A 178 -6.52 -9.22 2.99
N THR A 179 -7.13 -8.07 2.74
CA THR A 179 -6.51 -6.76 3.01
C THR A 179 -6.66 -6.33 4.48
N GLY A 180 -7.77 -6.71 5.12
CA GLY A 180 -8.17 -6.20 6.43
C GLY A 180 -8.57 -4.72 6.40
N TRP A 181 -8.84 -4.15 5.22
CA TRP A 181 -9.19 -2.74 5.07
C TRP A 181 -10.71 -2.55 5.15
N SER A 182 -11.13 -1.45 5.80
CA SER A 182 -12.52 -1.01 5.76
C SER A 182 -12.85 -0.38 4.41
N TRP A 183 -14.08 -0.55 3.94
CA TRP A 183 -14.62 0.12 2.75
C TRP A 183 -14.51 1.65 2.82
N LEU A 184 -14.62 2.22 4.03
CA LEU A 184 -14.40 3.64 4.24
C LEU A 184 -12.96 4.04 3.90
N THR A 185 -11.98 3.31 4.43
CA THR A 185 -10.55 3.56 4.16
C THR A 185 -10.21 3.39 2.68
N ILE A 186 -10.84 2.43 2.00
CA ILE A 186 -10.69 2.26 0.55
C ILE A 186 -11.22 3.49 -0.18
N THR A 187 -12.41 3.97 0.19
CA THR A 187 -13.05 5.14 -0.42
C THR A 187 -12.23 6.41 -0.19
N GLU A 188 -11.74 6.62 1.04
CA GLU A 188 -10.88 7.76 1.38
C GLU A 188 -9.58 7.76 0.58
N LYS A 189 -8.90 6.62 0.47
CA LYS A 189 -7.64 6.53 -0.29
C LYS A 189 -7.86 6.74 -1.78
N ILE A 190 -8.91 6.16 -2.34
CA ILE A 190 -9.27 6.37 -3.75
C ILE A 190 -9.61 7.85 -3.97
N GLY A 191 -10.41 8.45 -3.09
CA GLY A 191 -10.74 9.88 -3.13
C GLY A 191 -9.50 10.76 -3.07
N ALA A 192 -8.55 10.47 -2.17
CA ALA A 192 -7.29 11.19 -2.06
C ALA A 192 -6.42 11.08 -3.33
N VAL A 193 -6.36 9.90 -3.96
CA VAL A 193 -5.63 9.71 -5.23
C VAL A 193 -6.30 10.48 -6.36
N ILE A 194 -7.62 10.44 -6.47
CA ILE A 194 -8.36 11.18 -7.51
C ILE A 194 -8.19 12.68 -7.33
N LEU A 195 -8.41 13.21 -6.11
CA LEU A 195 -8.22 14.63 -5.81
C LEU A 195 -6.76 15.06 -6.03
N GLY A 196 -5.79 14.22 -5.66
CA GLY A 196 -4.37 14.46 -5.93
C GLY A 196 -4.04 14.49 -7.43
N ALA A 197 -4.63 13.59 -8.23
CA ALA A 197 -4.45 13.57 -9.68
C ALA A 197 -5.09 14.80 -10.35
N VAL A 198 -6.31 15.17 -9.93
CA VAL A 198 -6.99 16.39 -10.40
C VAL A 198 -6.17 17.63 -10.02
N ALA A 199 -5.71 17.71 -8.77
CA ALA A 199 -4.84 18.79 -8.32
C ALA A 199 -3.53 18.82 -9.11
N PHE A 200 -2.90 17.67 -9.41
CA PHE A 200 -1.69 17.62 -10.23
C PHE A 200 -1.92 18.13 -11.66
N ILE A 201 -3.08 17.82 -12.26
CA ILE A 201 -3.44 18.29 -13.61
C ILE A 201 -3.72 19.80 -13.59
N THR A 202 -4.50 20.30 -12.63
CA THR A 202 -4.86 21.72 -12.52
C THR A 202 -3.64 22.59 -12.11
N ASN A 203 -2.81 22.09 -11.19
CA ASN A 203 -1.64 22.79 -10.67
C ASN A 203 -0.43 22.73 -11.63
N ARG A 204 -0.54 21.99 -12.74
CA ARG A 204 0.42 22.04 -13.86
C ARG A 204 0.25 23.31 -14.72
N GLY A 205 -0.89 24.00 -14.61
CA GLY A 205 -1.13 25.28 -15.28
C GLY A 205 -0.74 26.52 -14.48
N GLN A 206 -0.32 26.37 -13.21
CA GLN A 206 -0.07 27.47 -12.29
C GLN A 206 1.30 27.31 -11.62
N LYS A 207 2.32 27.15 -12.47
CA LYS A 207 3.72 27.04 -12.03
C LYS A 207 4.63 28.11 -12.63
N ASP A 208 4.05 29.26 -12.98
CA ASP A 208 4.77 30.50 -13.28
C ASP A 208 3.97 31.67 -12.67
N ILE A 209 3.97 31.80 -11.34
CA ILE A 209 3.85 33.12 -10.70
C ILE A 209 4.94 33.16 -9.64
N ASP A 210 6.01 33.84 -10.03
CA ASP A 210 7.09 34.37 -9.23
C ASP A 210 6.62 34.83 -7.84
N TYR A 211 7.29 34.33 -6.81
CA TYR A 211 7.32 35.00 -5.51
C TYR A 211 8.67 35.73 -5.41
N ASP A 212 8.92 36.65 -6.34
CA ASP A 212 9.92 37.70 -6.20
C ASP A 212 9.18 38.95 -5.68
N ASP A 213 9.09 39.11 -4.36
CA ASP A 213 9.35 40.41 -3.70
C ASP A 213 9.32 40.26 -2.16
N TYR A 214 10.47 39.97 -1.57
CA TYR A 214 10.79 40.41 -0.21
C TYR A 214 12.19 41.04 -0.26
N GLU A 215 12.30 42.18 -0.94
CA GLU A 215 13.38 43.12 -0.64
C GLU A 215 13.15 43.73 0.75
N GLU A 216 13.68 43.08 1.78
CA GLU A 216 13.99 43.75 3.04
C GLU A 216 15.43 44.31 2.89
N PRO A 217 15.63 45.64 2.75
CA PRO A 217 16.98 46.18 2.59
C PRO A 217 17.75 46.00 3.89
N ALA A 218 18.79 45.17 3.83
CA ALA A 218 19.81 45.07 4.86
C ALA A 218 20.41 46.45 5.14
N ASP A 219 20.31 46.86 6.40
CA ASP A 219 20.97 48.03 7.01
C ASP A 219 22.50 47.96 6.84
N PRO A 220 23.12 48.97 6.20
CA PRO A 220 24.55 49.18 6.31
C PRO A 220 24.88 50.60 6.78
N ALA A 221 25.62 50.63 7.89
CA ALA A 221 26.62 51.64 8.24
C ALA A 221 26.17 52.87 9.05
N GLN A 222 26.45 52.80 10.36
CA GLN A 222 27.47 53.63 11.02
C GLN A 222 27.82 54.99 10.38
N ALA A 223 27.29 56.06 10.95
CA ALA A 223 27.87 57.41 11.13
C ALA A 223 26.87 58.18 12.02
N ASP A 224 27.15 58.92 13.09
CA ASP A 224 28.34 59.41 13.80
C ASP A 224 27.92 59.63 15.28
N PRO A 225 28.86 59.74 16.24
CA PRO A 225 28.57 59.80 17.66
C PRO A 225 28.43 61.25 18.16
N GLU A 226 27.21 61.69 18.52
CA GLU A 226 27.01 62.93 19.29
C GLU A 226 26.30 62.68 20.63
N ALA A 227 27.16 62.69 21.65
CA ALA A 227 26.97 63.11 23.02
C ALA A 227 25.65 63.77 23.41
N LEU A 228 24.93 63.16 24.38
CA LEU A 228 24.29 63.78 25.56
C LEU A 228 24.02 62.63 26.56
N VAL A 229 24.90 62.34 27.54
CA VAL A 229 24.80 62.79 28.94
C VAL A 229 23.37 62.66 29.51
N ASP A 230 23.06 61.65 30.34
CA ASP A 230 23.17 61.74 31.82
C ASP A 230 22.66 60.47 32.57
N ASN A 231 23.39 60.15 33.63
CA ASN A 231 23.12 59.44 34.90
C ASN A 231 22.24 58.16 35.04
N ASN A 232 22.91 57.10 35.53
CA ASN A 232 22.64 56.33 36.75
C ASN A 232 21.20 56.23 37.28
N THR A 233 20.70 55.01 37.56
CA THR A 233 20.72 54.32 38.89
C THR A 233 19.66 53.19 38.89
N GLN A 234 20.04 51.97 39.28
CA GLN A 234 19.14 50.88 39.75
C GLN A 234 18.61 51.19 41.17
N PRO A 235 17.74 50.37 41.83
CA PRO A 235 16.54 49.64 41.40
C PRO A 235 15.35 49.89 42.40
N GLU A 236 14.25 49.15 42.21
CA GLU A 236 13.24 48.72 43.22
C GLU A 236 11.82 49.35 43.26
N HIS A 237 10.84 48.42 43.26
CA HIS A 237 9.57 48.37 44.03
C HIS A 237 8.37 49.26 43.66
N GLN A 238 7.24 48.65 43.22
CA GLN A 238 5.95 48.54 43.97
C GLN A 238 4.72 48.21 43.10
N LEU A 239 4.15 47.03 43.39
CA LEU A 239 2.75 46.63 43.55
C LEU A 239 1.60 47.64 43.27
N SER A 240 0.67 47.28 42.37
CA SER A 240 -0.82 47.37 42.50
C SER A 240 -1.47 46.84 41.21
N ALA A 241 -2.14 45.68 41.24
CA ALA A 241 -3.58 45.51 41.44
C ALA A 241 -4.48 46.19 40.39
N GLN A 242 -5.06 45.41 39.47
CA GLN A 242 -6.45 45.59 39.02
C GLN A 242 -7.00 44.33 38.35
N ILE A 243 -8.18 43.92 38.84
CA ILE A 243 -9.02 42.80 38.43
C ILE A 243 -10.04 43.38 37.44
N GLU A 244 -10.24 42.73 36.29
CA GLU A 244 -11.49 42.80 35.53
C GLU A 244 -11.99 41.36 35.29
N PRO A 245 -13.25 41.05 35.64
CA PRO A 245 -13.90 39.80 35.29
C PRO A 245 -14.68 40.00 33.99
N ASP A 246 -14.27 39.39 32.89
CA ASP A 246 -15.15 39.30 31.73
C ASP A 246 -15.93 37.98 31.77
N SER A 247 -17.24 38.18 31.75
CA SER A 247 -18.31 37.21 31.83
C SER A 247 -18.80 36.87 30.44
N ASP A 248 -18.89 35.56 30.15
CA ASP A 248 -19.93 34.89 29.36
C ASP A 248 -19.40 33.84 28.36
N ASP A 249 -20.20 32.78 28.23
CA ASP A 249 -20.10 31.57 27.40
C ASP A 249 -19.23 30.42 27.95
N ILE A 250 -19.68 29.61 28.93
CA ILE A 250 -20.84 28.69 28.94
C ILE A 250 -20.83 27.66 27.79
N LEU A 251 -19.90 26.70 27.84
CA LEU A 251 -20.08 25.41 27.15
C LEU A 251 -19.36 24.19 27.75
N PHE A 252 -18.73 24.31 28.92
CA PHE A 252 -18.19 23.16 29.67
C PHE A 252 -18.18 23.39 31.18
N SER A 253 -19.34 23.28 31.82
CA SER A 253 -19.44 23.08 33.27
C SER A 253 -20.15 21.76 33.54
N ALA A 254 -19.53 20.65 33.14
CA ALA A 254 -19.87 19.37 33.73
C ALA A 254 -19.25 19.32 35.14
N PRO A 255 -20.03 19.07 36.21
CA PRO A 255 -19.48 18.99 37.55
C PRO A 255 -18.46 17.84 37.60
N SER A 256 -17.30 18.10 38.20
CA SER A 256 -16.26 17.08 38.34
C SER A 256 -16.80 15.93 39.21
N ALA A 257 -16.40 14.69 38.92
CA ALA A 257 -16.88 13.49 39.62
C ALA A 257 -16.71 13.55 41.17
N LEU A 258 -15.81 14.43 41.63
CA LEU A 258 -15.55 14.69 43.04
C LEU A 258 -16.69 15.49 43.73
N GLU A 259 -17.41 16.34 42.98
CA GLU A 259 -18.56 17.12 43.48
C GLU A 259 -19.84 16.28 43.59
N LEU A 260 -20.04 15.35 42.65
CA LEU A 260 -21.15 14.38 42.71
C LEU A 260 -21.02 13.42 43.90
N ALA A 261 -19.80 12.98 44.21
CA ALA A 261 -19.55 12.14 45.38
C ALA A 261 -19.88 12.88 46.70
N ARG A 262 -19.60 14.19 46.75
CA ARG A 262 -19.82 15.00 47.95
C ARG A 262 -21.29 15.35 48.21
N GLN A 263 -22.13 15.38 47.17
CA GLN A 263 -23.57 15.59 47.33
C GLN A 263 -24.33 14.34 47.79
N GLN A 264 -23.83 13.13 47.51
CA GLN A 264 -24.44 11.89 48.02
C GLN A 264 -24.21 11.69 49.53
N GLU A 265 -23.12 12.22 50.10
CA GLU A 265 -22.84 12.13 51.54
C GLU A 265 -23.67 13.08 52.41
N MET A 266 -24.26 14.14 51.85
CA MET A 266 -25.10 15.09 52.61
C MET A 266 -26.61 14.79 52.53
N ALA A 267 -27.01 13.66 51.93
CA ALA A 267 -28.40 13.25 51.77
C ALA A 267 -28.78 12.02 52.62
N ILE A 268 -28.02 11.72 53.68
CA ILE A 268 -28.35 10.71 54.71
C ILE A 268 -28.46 11.40 56.07
#